data_AF-A0A523J6F9-F1
#
_entry.id   AF-A0A523J6F9-F1
#
_cell.length_a   1.000
_cell.length_b   1.000
_cell.length_c   1.000
_cell.angle_alpha   90.00
_cell.angle_beta   90.00
_cell.angle_gamma   90.00
#
_symmetry.space_group_name_H-M   'P 1'
#
loop_
_entity.id
_entity.type
_entity.pdbx_description
1 polymer ?
#
loop_
_entity_poly.entity_id
_entity_poly.type
_entity_poly.pdbx_seq_one_letter_code
_entity_poly.pdbx_strand_id
1 'polypeptide(L)'
;MQFNPDGSEGKIYAEGLKNSVGLALYPNTNQIWASNNGRDWLGDNLPPEEINIIKEGRHYGWPFCYGDKIPDPKMGNASFCKNTEPPVFEMQAHSAPLGLTFYTGSQFPKEFHGDLFVAFHGSWNRSVPTGYKVIRIKIKDNKPISIEDFASGWLKGTTRTARPVGVLVNKDGSLLISDDSGGKIFRISYSK
;
A
#
# COMPACT_ATOMS: atom_id res chain seq x y z
N MET A 1 1.03 -9.37 -13.33
CA MET A 1 0.88 -10.64 -14.07
C MET A 1 -0.17 -11.49 -13.38
N GLN A 2 -0.86 -12.36 -14.12
CA GLN A 2 -1.71 -13.43 -13.59
C GLN A 2 -1.17 -14.76 -14.11
N PHE A 3 -1.21 -15.78 -13.28
CA PHE A 3 -0.80 -17.16 -13.59
C PHE A 3 -1.84 -18.13 -13.06
N ASN A 4 -1.90 -19.32 -13.64
CA ASN A 4 -2.58 -20.45 -13.01
C ASN A 4 -1.88 -20.84 -11.69
N PRO A 5 -2.56 -21.55 -10.76
CA PRO A 5 -1.95 -21.96 -9.49
C PRO A 5 -0.67 -22.79 -9.62
N ASP A 6 -0.49 -23.49 -10.74
CA ASP A 6 0.70 -24.27 -11.07
C ASP A 6 1.82 -23.43 -11.74
N GLY A 7 1.59 -22.13 -11.95
CA GLY A 7 2.52 -21.20 -12.59
C GLY A 7 2.43 -21.14 -14.11
N SER A 8 1.55 -21.91 -14.75
CA SER A 8 1.34 -21.89 -16.20
C SER A 8 0.50 -20.68 -16.66
N GLU A 9 0.40 -20.50 -17.98
CA GLU A 9 -0.48 -19.51 -18.65
C GLU A 9 -0.28 -18.06 -18.17
N GLY A 10 0.97 -17.67 -17.94
CA GLY A 10 1.32 -16.32 -17.54
C GLY A 10 0.84 -15.26 -18.54
N LYS A 11 -0.01 -14.34 -18.09
CA LYS A 11 -0.46 -13.18 -18.88
C LYS A 11 -0.32 -11.86 -18.13
N ILE A 12 -0.22 -10.78 -18.90
CA ILE A 12 -0.32 -9.43 -18.35
C ILE A 12 -1.77 -9.21 -17.91
N TYR A 13 -1.95 -9.00 -16.61
CA TYR A 13 -3.26 -8.68 -16.04
C TYR A 13 -3.52 -7.17 -16.04
N ALA A 14 -2.52 -6.39 -15.68
CA ALA A 14 -2.55 -4.93 -15.66
C ALA A 14 -1.13 -4.38 -15.85
N GLU A 15 -1.04 -3.15 -16.34
CA GLU A 15 0.21 -2.47 -16.68
C GLU A 15 0.30 -1.09 -16.01
N GLY A 16 1.44 -0.42 -16.13
CA GLY A 16 1.59 0.94 -15.61
C GLY A 16 1.64 1.04 -14.09
N LEU A 17 2.03 -0.03 -13.42
CA LEU A 17 2.32 -0.07 -11.98
C LEU A 17 3.84 -0.12 -11.81
N LYS A 18 4.43 0.82 -11.08
CA LYS A 18 5.90 0.88 -10.91
C LYS A 18 6.40 -0.29 -10.08
N ASN A 19 5.84 -0.45 -8.89
CA ASN A 19 6.22 -1.50 -7.95
C ASN A 19 5.09 -1.73 -6.94
N SER A 20 4.13 -2.56 -7.34
CA SER A 20 2.97 -2.96 -6.54
C SER A 20 3.25 -4.24 -5.77
N VAL A 21 3.85 -4.09 -4.59
CA VAL A 21 4.27 -5.22 -3.74
C VAL A 21 3.11 -5.78 -2.93
N GLY A 22 2.35 -4.90 -2.26
CA GLY A 22 1.25 -5.33 -1.40
C GLY A 22 -0.01 -5.54 -2.23
N LEU A 23 -0.66 -6.69 -2.03
CA LEU A 23 -1.91 -7.07 -2.70
C LEU A 23 -2.89 -7.61 -1.66
N ALA A 24 -4.15 -7.18 -1.73
CA ALA A 24 -5.23 -7.69 -0.90
C ALA A 24 -6.53 -7.81 -1.71
N LEU A 25 -7.29 -8.87 -1.45
CA LEU A 25 -8.65 -9.01 -1.98
C LEU A 25 -9.62 -8.28 -1.05
N TYR A 26 -10.46 -7.42 -1.62
CA TYR A 26 -11.49 -6.76 -0.83
C TYR A 26 -12.62 -7.75 -0.47
N PRO A 27 -12.96 -7.92 0.82
CA PRO A 27 -13.86 -8.98 1.27
C PRO A 27 -15.20 -9.01 0.53
N ASN A 28 -15.69 -10.21 0.21
CA ASN A 28 -16.96 -10.46 -0.49
C ASN A 28 -17.05 -9.83 -1.90
N THR A 29 -15.92 -9.47 -2.51
CA THR A 29 -15.85 -8.97 -3.88
C THR A 29 -14.71 -9.64 -4.63
N ASN A 30 -14.59 -9.35 -5.94
CA ASN A 30 -13.44 -9.74 -6.75
C ASN A 30 -12.43 -8.59 -6.95
N GLN A 31 -12.50 -7.54 -6.13
CA GLN A 31 -11.59 -6.40 -6.27
C GLN A 31 -10.22 -6.73 -5.68
N ILE A 32 -9.18 -6.52 -6.48
CA ILE A 32 -7.78 -6.60 -6.05
C ILE A 32 -7.34 -5.18 -5.73
N TRP A 33 -6.93 -4.94 -4.49
CA TRP A 33 -6.35 -3.69 -4.06
C TRP A 33 -4.84 -3.86 -3.96
N ALA A 34 -4.09 -2.94 -4.55
CA ALA A 34 -2.64 -2.99 -4.57
C ALA A 34 -2.05 -1.70 -4.03
N SER A 35 -0.97 -1.80 -3.25
CA SER A 35 -0.09 -0.64 -3.09
C SER A 35 0.68 -0.38 -4.38
N ASN A 36 1.25 0.81 -4.52
CA ASN A 36 2.27 1.09 -5.53
C ASN A 36 3.30 2.04 -4.93
N ASN A 37 4.58 1.68 -5.11
CA ASN A 37 5.69 2.51 -4.68
C ASN A 37 6.03 3.50 -5.80
N GLY A 38 5.78 4.78 -5.56
CA GLY A 38 5.99 5.89 -6.48
C GLY A 38 7.46 6.05 -6.92
N ARG A 39 7.70 6.86 -7.96
CA ARG A 39 9.04 7.04 -8.50
C ARG A 39 9.96 7.86 -7.62
N ASP A 40 11.24 7.62 -7.77
CA ASP A 40 12.28 8.36 -7.08
C ASP A 40 12.61 9.69 -7.77
N TRP A 41 13.23 10.59 -7.00
CA TRP A 41 13.87 11.83 -7.47
C TRP A 41 12.92 12.91 -8.02
N LEU A 42 11.72 13.04 -7.44
CA LEU A 42 10.82 14.18 -7.63
C LEU A 42 10.70 15.09 -6.38
N GLY A 43 11.62 14.93 -5.43
CA GLY A 43 11.67 15.68 -4.18
C GLY A 43 10.98 14.96 -3.02
N ASP A 44 11.03 15.57 -1.84
CA ASP A 44 10.64 14.93 -0.57
C ASP A 44 9.14 14.60 -0.44
N ASN A 45 8.29 15.23 -1.25
CA ASN A 45 6.84 15.14 -1.10
C ASN A 45 6.12 14.65 -2.38
N LEU A 46 6.87 14.28 -3.42
CA LEU A 46 6.35 13.76 -4.67
C LEU A 46 7.18 12.59 -5.18
N PRO A 47 6.56 11.69 -5.95
CA PRO A 47 5.11 11.52 -6.10
C PRO A 47 4.47 10.88 -4.84
N PRO A 48 3.15 10.95 -4.67
CA PRO A 48 2.48 10.18 -3.62
C PRO A 48 2.71 8.68 -3.81
N GLU A 49 2.62 7.95 -2.70
CA GLU A 49 2.42 6.50 -2.75
C GLU A 49 0.93 6.23 -3.00
N GLU A 50 0.56 5.09 -3.57
CA GLU A 50 -0.81 4.88 -4.04
C GLU A 50 -1.42 3.57 -3.54
N ILE A 51 -2.74 3.58 -3.37
CA ILE A 51 -3.58 2.39 -3.38
C ILE A 51 -4.41 2.40 -4.66
N ASN A 52 -4.33 1.33 -5.43
CA ASN A 52 -5.02 1.15 -6.70
C ASN A 52 -5.99 -0.04 -6.62
N ILE A 53 -7.18 0.09 -7.23
CA ILE A 53 -8.04 -1.08 -7.50
C ILE A 53 -7.66 -1.64 -8.88
N ILE A 54 -7.02 -2.81 -8.89
CA ILE A 54 -6.46 -3.43 -10.08
C ILE A 54 -7.55 -4.13 -10.89
N LYS A 55 -7.67 -3.76 -12.16
CA LYS A 55 -8.63 -4.26 -13.13
C LYS A 55 -7.89 -4.85 -14.33
N GLU A 56 -8.43 -5.93 -14.89
CA GLU A 56 -7.86 -6.58 -16.06
C GLU A 56 -7.77 -5.62 -17.26
N GLY A 57 -6.64 -5.66 -17.97
CA GLY A 57 -6.38 -4.90 -19.19
C GLY A 57 -6.22 -3.40 -19.00
N ARG A 58 -6.10 -2.93 -17.74
CA ARG A 58 -5.94 -1.49 -17.44
C ARG A 58 -4.48 -1.08 -17.24
N HIS A 59 -4.23 0.20 -17.47
CA HIS A 59 -2.92 0.84 -17.32
C HIS A 59 -2.98 1.93 -16.23
N TYR A 60 -2.06 1.89 -15.27
CA TYR A 60 -2.05 2.75 -14.07
C TYR A 60 -1.06 3.93 -14.14
N GLY A 61 -0.42 4.13 -15.30
CA GLY A 61 0.23 5.38 -15.68
C GLY A 61 1.75 5.37 -15.68
N TRP A 62 2.40 4.54 -14.87
CA TRP A 62 3.87 4.40 -14.92
C TRP A 62 4.35 3.97 -16.33
N PRO A 63 5.45 4.54 -16.88
CA PRO A 63 6.33 5.55 -16.31
C PRO A 63 5.96 7.01 -16.64
N PHE A 64 4.85 7.24 -17.33
CA PHE A 64 4.49 8.54 -17.88
C PHE A 64 3.68 9.41 -16.92
N CYS A 65 3.05 8.82 -15.91
CA CYS A 65 2.15 9.47 -14.98
C CYS A 65 2.40 9.00 -13.54
N TYR A 66 2.02 9.82 -12.58
CA TYR A 66 1.93 9.47 -11.16
C TYR A 66 0.68 10.09 -10.53
N GLY A 67 0.27 9.59 -9.37
CA GLY A 67 -0.92 10.07 -8.66
C GLY A 67 -2.17 10.02 -9.54
N ASP A 68 -3.11 10.94 -9.29
CA ASP A 68 -4.27 11.14 -10.17
C ASP A 68 -3.88 11.78 -11.51
N LYS A 69 -3.35 10.94 -12.42
CA LYS A 69 -3.13 11.23 -13.84
C LYS A 69 -2.19 12.42 -14.08
N ILE A 70 -1.28 12.70 -13.14
CA ILE A 70 -0.34 13.81 -13.25
C ILE A 70 0.80 13.38 -14.17
N PRO A 71 1.07 14.11 -15.28
CA PRO A 71 2.18 13.78 -16.16
C PRO A 71 3.52 13.95 -15.46
N ASP A 72 4.41 12.98 -15.66
CA ASP A 72 5.79 13.08 -15.20
C ASP A 72 6.49 14.30 -15.85
N PRO A 73 7.29 15.10 -15.11
CA PRO A 73 7.91 16.29 -15.67
C PRO A 73 8.99 16.01 -16.73
N LYS A 74 9.54 14.78 -16.78
CA LYS A 74 10.59 14.40 -17.74
C LYS A 74 10.07 13.48 -18.84
N MET A 75 9.20 12.54 -18.49
CA MET A 75 8.70 11.50 -19.40
C MET A 75 7.23 11.67 -19.76
N GLY A 76 6.55 12.66 -19.18
CA GLY A 76 5.09 12.69 -19.16
C GLY A 76 4.43 12.91 -20.52
N ASN A 77 3.25 12.33 -20.66
CA ASN A 77 2.37 12.54 -21.80
C ASN A 77 0.96 12.81 -21.29
N ALA A 78 0.55 14.09 -21.30
CA ALA A 78 -0.73 14.51 -20.75
C ALA A 78 -1.94 13.87 -21.46
N SER A 79 -1.83 13.57 -22.76
CA SER A 79 -2.91 12.88 -23.48
C SER A 79 -3.03 11.43 -23.02
N PHE A 80 -1.89 10.75 -22.84
CA PHE A 80 -1.85 9.39 -22.31
C PHE A 80 -2.40 9.33 -20.88
N CYS A 81 -1.95 10.20 -19.98
CA CYS A 81 -2.34 10.17 -18.56
C CYS A 81 -3.84 10.35 -18.34
N LYS A 82 -4.54 11.10 -19.21
CA LYS A 82 -6.01 11.22 -19.12
C LYS A 82 -6.72 9.86 -19.26
N ASN A 83 -6.12 8.91 -19.98
CA ASN A 83 -6.68 7.60 -20.28
C ASN A 83 -6.23 6.48 -19.31
N THR A 84 -5.44 6.79 -18.28
CA THR A 84 -5.03 5.80 -17.27
C THR A 84 -6.05 5.69 -16.14
N GLU A 85 -5.97 4.62 -15.36
CA GLU A 85 -6.74 4.51 -14.12
C GLU A 85 -6.09 5.34 -13.01
N PRO A 86 -6.86 6.12 -12.24
CA PRO A 86 -6.34 6.84 -11.08
C PRO A 86 -6.27 5.94 -9.82
N PRO A 87 -5.45 6.32 -8.82
CA PRO A 87 -5.48 5.66 -7.51
C PRO A 87 -6.81 5.93 -6.80
N VAL A 88 -7.24 4.97 -5.96
CA VAL A 88 -8.39 5.19 -5.07
C VAL A 88 -7.99 5.89 -3.79
N PHE A 89 -6.69 5.90 -3.46
CA PHE A 89 -6.16 6.63 -2.33
C PHE A 89 -4.69 6.97 -2.57
N GLU A 90 -4.30 8.19 -2.21
CA GLU A 90 -2.91 8.64 -2.19
C GLU A 90 -2.41 8.71 -0.75
N MET A 91 -1.14 8.35 -0.56
CA MET A 91 -0.46 8.28 0.72
C MET A 91 0.84 9.08 0.65
N GLN A 92 1.40 9.37 1.83
CA GLN A 92 2.61 10.18 1.93
C GLN A 92 3.76 9.57 1.11
N ALA A 93 4.33 10.40 0.24
CA ALA A 93 5.47 10.07 -0.61
C ALA A 93 6.60 9.39 0.16
N HIS A 94 7.24 8.41 -0.50
CA HIS A 94 8.40 7.66 0.00
C HIS A 94 8.14 6.81 1.23
N SER A 95 6.88 6.55 1.61
CA SER A 95 6.56 5.71 2.77
C SER A 95 6.78 4.21 2.50
N ALA A 96 6.95 3.82 1.24
CA ALA A 96 7.19 2.46 0.79
C ALA A 96 6.16 1.42 1.31
N PRO A 97 4.91 1.47 0.83
CA PRO A 97 3.86 0.53 1.24
C PRO A 97 4.10 -0.89 0.67
N LEU A 98 4.39 -1.86 1.53
CA LEU A 98 4.74 -3.23 1.11
C LEU A 98 3.69 -4.30 1.43
N GLY A 99 2.94 -4.13 2.52
CA GLY A 99 1.97 -5.13 2.99
C GLY A 99 0.59 -4.53 3.16
N LEU A 100 -0.44 -5.26 2.74
CA LEU A 100 -1.85 -4.85 2.76
C LEU A 100 -2.71 -5.99 3.34
N THR A 101 -3.64 -5.66 4.23
CA THR A 101 -4.68 -6.61 4.63
C THR A 101 -5.95 -5.89 5.09
N PHE A 102 -7.11 -6.40 4.68
CA PHE A 102 -8.39 -5.95 5.23
C PHE A 102 -8.67 -6.67 6.54
N TYR A 103 -9.10 -5.93 7.55
CA TYR A 103 -9.42 -6.52 8.84
C TYR A 103 -10.73 -7.30 8.78
N THR A 104 -10.62 -8.61 8.95
CA THR A 104 -11.74 -9.56 8.95
C THR A 104 -11.84 -10.34 10.26
N GLY A 105 -10.96 -10.04 11.23
CA GLY A 105 -10.97 -10.63 12.56
C GLY A 105 -12.07 -10.04 13.45
N SER A 106 -12.18 -10.55 14.68
CA SER A 106 -13.19 -10.13 15.66
C SER A 106 -12.58 -9.66 16.99
N GLN A 107 -11.26 -9.54 17.08
CA GLN A 107 -10.56 -9.20 18.32
C GLN A 107 -10.55 -7.69 18.54
N PHE A 108 -10.36 -6.91 17.47
CA PHE A 108 -10.36 -5.46 17.54
C PHE A 108 -11.80 -4.93 17.62
N PRO A 109 -11.99 -3.69 18.09
CA PRO A 109 -13.30 -3.05 18.08
C PRO A 109 -13.97 -3.04 16.70
N LYS A 110 -15.31 -3.06 16.70
CA LYS A 110 -16.13 -3.26 15.49
C LYS A 110 -15.85 -2.22 14.40
N GLU A 111 -15.46 -1.01 14.77
CA GLU A 111 -15.11 0.05 13.82
C GLU A 111 -13.91 -0.29 12.94
N PHE A 112 -13.04 -1.22 13.34
CA PHE A 112 -11.90 -1.66 12.53
C PHE A 112 -12.30 -2.68 11.44
N HIS A 113 -13.48 -3.28 11.54
CA HIS A 113 -13.90 -4.33 10.61
C HIS A 113 -14.08 -3.77 9.20
N GLY A 114 -13.43 -4.42 8.23
CA GLY A 114 -13.45 -4.01 6.82
C GLY A 114 -12.46 -2.90 6.47
N ASP A 115 -11.72 -2.35 7.44
CA ASP A 115 -10.69 -1.35 7.19
C ASP A 115 -9.41 -1.98 6.66
N LEU A 116 -8.63 -1.18 5.93
CA LEU A 116 -7.38 -1.61 5.33
C LEU A 116 -6.20 -1.23 6.22
N PHE A 117 -5.37 -2.21 6.58
CA PHE A 117 -4.08 -1.98 7.20
C PHE A 117 -2.98 -2.01 6.15
N VAL A 118 -2.06 -1.05 6.23
CA VAL A 118 -0.92 -0.92 5.30
C VAL A 118 0.38 -0.80 6.08
N ALA A 119 1.36 -1.65 5.76
CA ALA A 119 2.69 -1.60 6.32
C ALA A 119 3.59 -0.67 5.50
N PHE A 120 4.05 0.42 6.12
CA PHE A 120 5.01 1.37 5.56
C PHE A 120 6.42 0.98 5.97
N HIS A 121 7.19 0.50 5.00
CA HIS A 121 8.58 0.05 5.20
C HIS A 121 9.53 1.21 5.47
N GLY A 122 9.20 2.39 4.96
CA GLY A 122 9.86 3.64 5.27
C GLY A 122 10.89 4.11 4.25
N SER A 123 11.06 5.43 4.21
CA SER A 123 11.77 6.14 3.15
C SER A 123 13.28 5.93 3.21
N TRP A 124 13.90 5.84 2.03
CA TRP A 124 15.35 6.02 1.86
C TRP A 124 15.68 7.28 1.05
N ASN A 125 14.79 7.68 0.13
CA ASN A 125 14.96 8.80 -0.80
C ASN A 125 14.18 10.07 -0.38
N ARG A 126 14.35 10.48 0.88
CA ARG A 126 13.70 11.66 1.46
C ARG A 126 14.61 12.28 2.53
N SER A 127 14.73 13.60 2.58
CA SER A 127 15.66 14.29 3.49
C SER A 127 15.32 14.05 4.95
N VAL A 128 14.03 14.14 5.31
CA VAL A 128 13.53 13.72 6.63
C VAL A 128 12.85 12.35 6.47
N PRO A 129 13.30 11.30 7.18
CA PRO A 129 12.69 9.98 7.03
C PRO A 129 11.20 9.98 7.39
N THR A 130 10.41 9.18 6.66
CA THR A 130 9.00 8.92 6.96
C THR A 130 8.64 7.45 6.73
N GLY A 131 7.43 7.03 7.11
CA GLY A 131 6.97 5.65 7.11
C GLY A 131 7.33 4.95 8.43
N TYR A 132 7.93 3.75 8.35
CA TYR A 132 8.33 2.95 9.52
C TYR A 132 7.19 2.74 10.51
N LYS A 133 6.02 2.38 9.98
CA LYS A 133 4.77 2.29 10.75
C LYS A 133 3.78 1.36 10.06
N VAL A 134 2.71 1.02 10.78
CA VAL A 134 1.49 0.49 10.17
C VAL A 134 0.42 1.56 10.28
N ILE A 135 -0.22 1.85 9.16
CA ILE A 135 -1.37 2.75 9.10
C ILE A 135 -2.65 1.95 8.98
N ARG A 136 -3.77 2.61 9.30
CA ARG A 136 -5.12 2.15 9.01
C ARG A 136 -5.78 3.15 8.07
N ILE A 137 -6.33 2.66 6.96
CA ILE A 137 -7.20 3.42 6.08
C ILE A 137 -8.63 2.98 6.38
N LYS A 138 -9.44 3.93 6.86
CA LYS A 138 -10.86 3.70 7.15
C LYS A 138 -11.63 3.56 5.85
N ILE A 139 -12.44 2.52 5.75
CA ILE A 139 -13.28 2.21 4.60
C ILE A 139 -14.74 2.44 4.99
N LYS A 140 -15.41 3.30 4.22
CA LYS A 140 -16.86 3.54 4.35
C LYS A 140 -17.49 3.47 2.98
N ASP A 141 -18.59 2.73 2.85
CA ASP A 141 -19.32 2.55 1.59
C ASP A 141 -18.38 2.09 0.44
N ASN A 142 -17.49 1.12 0.75
CA ASN A 142 -16.47 0.58 -0.14
C ASN A 142 -15.42 1.61 -0.65
N LYS A 143 -15.27 2.74 0.03
CA LYS A 143 -14.33 3.81 -0.32
C LYS A 143 -13.40 4.16 0.84
N PRO A 144 -12.12 4.44 0.57
CA PRO A 144 -11.21 4.95 1.60
C PRO A 144 -11.58 6.40 1.92
N ILE A 145 -11.73 6.72 3.21
CA ILE A 145 -12.19 8.05 3.65
C ILE A 145 -11.20 8.80 4.53
N SER A 146 -10.29 8.09 5.20
CA SER A 146 -9.29 8.71 6.07
C SER A 146 -8.16 7.73 6.39
N ILE A 147 -7.02 8.29 6.77
CA ILE A 147 -5.83 7.55 7.21
C ILE A 147 -5.51 7.91 8.67
N GLU A 148 -5.09 6.93 9.46
CA GLU A 148 -4.54 7.15 10.80
C GLU A 148 -3.36 6.21 11.08
N ASP A 149 -2.44 6.66 11.93
CA ASP A 149 -1.36 5.81 12.44
C ASP A 149 -1.97 4.75 13.37
N PHE A 150 -1.70 3.46 13.09
CA PHE A 150 -2.16 2.36 13.93
C PHE A 150 -1.06 1.87 14.87
N ALA A 151 0.14 1.60 14.34
CA ALA A 151 1.31 1.21 15.11
C ALA A 151 2.52 2.01 14.62
N SER A 152 3.16 2.76 15.52
CA SER A 152 4.27 3.65 15.21
C SER A 152 5.31 3.64 16.32
N GLY A 153 6.33 4.50 16.22
CA GLY A 153 7.43 4.60 17.20
C GLY A 153 8.70 3.84 16.81
N TRP A 154 8.71 3.17 15.65
CA TRP A 154 9.91 2.57 15.07
C TRP A 154 10.87 3.57 14.42
N LEU A 155 10.42 4.82 14.22
CA LEU A 155 11.27 5.93 13.82
C LEU A 155 11.30 6.98 14.93
N LYS A 156 12.50 7.31 15.42
CA LYS A 156 12.73 8.40 16.39
C LYS A 156 13.88 9.27 15.88
N GLY A 157 13.56 10.47 15.41
CA GLY A 157 14.50 11.29 14.65
C GLY A 157 14.90 10.57 13.36
N THR A 158 16.18 10.21 13.24
CA THR A 158 16.70 9.41 12.12
C THR A 158 16.92 7.93 12.48
N THR A 159 16.80 7.57 13.75
CA THR A 159 17.01 6.21 14.24
C THR A 159 15.80 5.33 13.95
N ARG A 160 16.05 4.19 13.29
CA ARG A 160 15.04 3.22 12.86
C ARG A 160 15.24 1.93 13.64
N THR A 161 14.18 1.38 14.23
CA THR A 161 14.25 0.15 15.05
C THR A 161 13.47 -1.04 14.49
N ALA A 162 12.66 -0.80 13.45
CA ALA A 162 12.03 -1.82 12.61
C ALA A 162 11.64 -1.24 11.25
N ARG A 163 11.43 -2.10 10.26
CA ARG A 163 10.89 -1.77 8.94
C ARG A 163 9.72 -2.71 8.59
N PRO A 164 8.47 -2.30 8.83
CA PRO A 164 7.31 -3.13 8.54
C PRO A 164 7.23 -3.56 7.07
N VAL A 165 7.05 -4.86 6.80
CA VAL A 165 6.90 -5.41 5.44
C VAL A 165 5.51 -5.98 5.24
N GLY A 166 5.23 -7.16 5.82
CA GLY A 166 3.95 -7.84 5.71
C GLY A 166 3.05 -7.48 6.88
N VAL A 167 1.75 -7.42 6.65
CA VAL A 167 0.71 -7.32 7.68
C VAL A 167 -0.40 -8.33 7.37
N LEU A 168 -0.79 -9.13 8.37
CA LEU A 168 -1.80 -10.18 8.21
C LEU A 168 -2.69 -10.26 9.44
N VAL A 169 -3.96 -10.63 9.23
CA VAL A 169 -4.87 -11.01 10.33
C VAL A 169 -4.60 -12.46 10.71
N ASN A 170 -4.18 -12.69 11.96
CA ASN A 170 -3.99 -14.02 12.52
C ASN A 170 -5.34 -14.70 12.82
N LYS A 171 -5.32 -16.03 13.01
CA LYS A 171 -6.51 -16.83 13.30
C LYS A 171 -7.29 -16.36 14.54
N ASP A 172 -6.59 -15.81 15.53
CA ASP A 172 -7.20 -15.27 16.76
C ASP A 172 -7.71 -13.82 16.60
N GLY A 173 -7.61 -13.23 15.41
CA GLY A 173 -7.99 -11.85 15.11
C GLY A 173 -6.96 -10.78 15.47
N SER A 174 -5.78 -11.15 15.98
CA SER A 174 -4.66 -10.21 16.15
C SER A 174 -4.00 -9.89 14.81
N LEU A 175 -3.23 -8.80 14.73
CA LEU A 175 -2.39 -8.51 13.56
C LEU A 175 -0.97 -9.04 13.77
N LEU A 176 -0.42 -9.69 12.74
CA LEU A 176 1.00 -10.02 12.64
C LEU A 176 1.68 -9.06 11.67
N ILE A 177 2.82 -8.51 12.07
CA ILE A 177 3.59 -7.56 11.27
C ILE A 177 5.04 -8.06 11.19
N SER A 178 5.57 -8.25 9.99
CA SER A 178 6.97 -8.65 9.81
C SER A 178 7.90 -7.44 9.70
N ASP A 179 9.11 -7.60 10.20
CA ASP A 179 10.22 -6.65 10.07
C ASP A 179 11.45 -7.38 9.53
N ASP A 180 11.78 -7.08 8.28
CA ASP A 180 12.92 -7.70 7.57
C ASP A 180 14.27 -7.19 8.09
N SER A 181 14.34 -5.94 8.53
CA SER A 181 15.57 -5.32 9.02
C SER A 181 16.00 -5.88 10.38
N GLY A 182 15.04 -6.18 11.25
CA GLY A 182 15.29 -6.70 12.59
C GLY A 182 15.10 -8.21 12.73
N GLY A 183 14.57 -8.90 11.71
CA GLY A 183 14.27 -10.33 11.76
C GLY A 183 13.16 -10.69 12.75
N LYS A 184 12.15 -9.83 12.89
CA LYS A 184 11.11 -9.96 13.93
C LYS A 184 9.71 -10.11 13.33
N ILE A 185 8.82 -10.73 14.09
CA ILE A 185 7.37 -10.67 13.89
C ILE A 185 6.76 -10.03 15.13
N PHE A 186 6.06 -8.91 14.94
CA PHE A 186 5.25 -8.29 15.98
C PHE A 186 3.84 -8.87 15.94
N ARG A 187 3.26 -9.15 17.11
CA ARG A 187 1.84 -9.50 17.25
C ARG A 187 1.14 -8.39 18.01
N ILE A 188 0.12 -7.78 17.42
CA ILE A 188 -0.70 -6.74 18.04
C ILE A 188 -2.07 -7.31 18.33
N SER A 189 -2.36 -7.49 19.61
CA SER A 189 -3.63 -7.96 20.14
C SER A 189 -4.37 -6.85 20.87
N TYR A 190 -5.69 -6.90 20.87
CA TYR A 190 -6.56 -6.04 21.65
C TYR A 190 -7.10 -6.81 22.85
N SER A 191 -6.66 -6.43 24.05
CA SER A 191 -7.22 -6.90 25.32
C SER A 191 -8.03 -5.76 25.92
N LYS A 192 -9.28 -6.04 26.27
CA LYS A 192 -10.11 -5.12 27.07
C LYS A 192 -9.60 -5.06 28.50
#